data_AF-A0A442EI00-F1
#
_entry.id   AF-A0A442EI00-F1
#
_cell.length_a   1.000
_cell.length_b   1.000
_cell.length_c   1.000
_cell.angle_alpha   90.00
_cell.angle_beta   90.00
_cell.angle_gamma   90.00
#
_symmetry.space_group_name_H-M   'P 1'
#
loop_
_entity.id
_entity.type
_entity.pdbx_description
1 polymer ?
#
loop_
_entity_poly.entity_id
_entity_poly.type
_entity_poly.pdbx_seq_one_letter_code
_entity_poly.pdbx_strand_id
1 'polypeptide(L)' 'MKPDTSRWRDPQAYAFVKGAAADAIAWEFLRRNPQYQQDYAASRSTKAIRALRKRWGLQFRCQA' A
#
# COMPACT_ATOMS: atom_id res chain seq x y z
N MET A 1 -8.87 -0.25 6.95
CA MET A 1 -10.04 0.26 6.19
C MET A 1 -10.58 -0.88 5.32
N LYS A 2 -11.86 -1.27 5.46
CA LYS A 2 -12.47 -2.26 4.55
C LYS A 2 -12.87 -1.54 3.25
N PRO A 3 -12.36 -1.94 2.08
CA PRO A 3 -12.79 -1.32 0.83
C PRO A 3 -14.21 -1.77 0.50
N ASP A 4 -15.03 -0.84 0.00
CA ASP A 4 -16.31 -1.18 -0.62
C ASP A 4 -16.04 -1.99 -1.89
N THR A 5 -16.51 -3.23 -1.90
CA THR A 5 -16.36 -4.18 -3.02
C THR A 5 -17.69 -4.47 -3.70
N SER A 6 -18.76 -3.74 -3.37
CA SER A 6 -20.09 -3.90 -3.98
C SER A 6 -20.05 -3.78 -5.51
N ARG A 7 -19.11 -2.99 -6.04
CA ARG A 7 -18.90 -2.74 -7.47
C ARG A 7 -17.84 -3.62 -8.12
N TRP A 8 -17.51 -4.79 -7.56
CA TRP A 8 -16.41 -5.61 -8.09
C TRP A 8 -16.58 -6.06 -9.55
N ARG A 9 -17.83 -6.11 -10.07
CA ARG A 9 -18.14 -6.42 -11.48
C ARG A 9 -18.20 -5.18 -12.39
N ASP A 10 -18.14 -3.97 -11.85
CA ASP A 10 -18.17 -2.75 -12.64
C ASP A 10 -16.75 -2.46 -13.18
N PRO A 11 -16.53 -2.58 -14.50
CA PRO A 11 -15.21 -2.33 -15.08
C PRO A 11 -14.77 -0.87 -14.90
N GLN A 12 -15.69 0.09 -14.74
CA GLN A 12 -15.33 1.49 -14.48
C GLN A 12 -14.75 1.69 -13.08
N ALA A 13 -15.16 0.88 -12.10
CA ALA A 13 -14.60 0.92 -10.75
C ALA A 13 -13.09 0.58 -10.71
N TYR A 14 -12.57 -0.06 -11.76
CA TYR A 14 -11.16 -0.44 -11.90
C TYR A 14 -10.47 0.18 -13.13
N ALA A 15 -11.09 1.18 -13.76
CA ALA A 15 -10.51 1.83 -14.93
C ALA A 15 -9.10 2.39 -14.66
N PHE A 16 -8.83 2.83 -13.43
CA PHE A 16 -7.52 3.32 -12.99
C PHE A 16 -6.40 2.27 -13.13
N VAL A 17 -6.72 0.98 -13.05
CA VAL A 17 -5.72 -0.11 -13.16
C VAL A 17 -5.08 -0.14 -14.54
N LYS A 18 -5.82 0.23 -15.60
CA LYS A 18 -5.31 0.20 -16.98
C LYS A 18 -4.16 1.18 -17.24
N GLY A 19 -4.09 2.27 -16.49
CA GLY A 19 -3.03 3.28 -16.60
C GLY A 19 -2.06 3.28 -15.41
N ALA A 20 -2.27 2.42 -14.42
CA ALA A 20 -1.47 2.41 -13.22
C ALA A 20 -0.12 1.74 -13.49
N ALA A 21 0.95 2.38 -13.03
CA ALA A 21 2.26 1.75 -12.99
C ALA A 21 2.26 0.58 -11.99
N ALA A 22 3.14 -0.40 -12.21
CA ALA A 22 3.19 -1.62 -11.39
C ALA A 22 3.42 -1.32 -9.90
N ASP A 23 4.21 -0.29 -9.59
CA ASP A 23 4.46 0.19 -8.23
C ASP A 23 3.20 0.80 -7.58
N ALA A 24 2.36 1.50 -8.34
CA ALA A 24 1.09 2.03 -7.84
C ALA A 24 0.12 0.88 -7.47
N ILE A 25 0.07 -0.16 -8.29
CA ILE A 25 -0.73 -1.36 -7.98
C ILE A 25 -0.15 -2.09 -6.76
N ALA A 26 1.16 -2.33 -6.71
CA ALA A 26 1.80 -2.97 -5.57
C ALA A 26 1.53 -2.21 -4.26
N TRP A 27 1.54 -0.88 -4.30
CA TRP A 27 1.20 -0.05 -3.15
C TRP A 27 -0.25 -0.21 -2.70
N GLU A 28 -1.21 -0.31 -3.61
CA GLU A 28 -2.62 -0.57 -3.27
C GLU A 28 -2.79 -1.89 -2.52
N PHE A 29 -2.09 -2.95 -2.92
CA PHE A 29 -2.11 -4.23 -2.22
C PHE A 29 -1.50 -4.10 -0.82
N LEU A 30 -0.35 -3.46 -0.71
CA LEU A 30 0.36 -3.33 0.56
C LEU A 30 -0.44 -2.50 1.58
N ARG A 31 -0.94 -1.32 1.19
CA ARG A 31 -1.67 -0.45 2.12
C ARG A 31 -2.98 -1.07 2.63
N ARG A 32 -3.56 -2.01 1.87
CA ARG A 32 -4.79 -2.74 2.24
C ARG A 32 -4.50 -3.98 3.10
N ASN A 33 -3.24 -4.41 3.21
CA ASN A 33 -2.86 -5.53 4.06
C ASN A 33 -3.09 -5.19 5.56
N PRO A 34 -3.89 -5.97 6.31
CA PRO A 34 -4.17 -5.71 7.72
C PRO A 34 -2.92 -5.72 8.60
N GLN A 35 -1.98 -6.62 8.32
CA GLN A 35 -0.73 -6.71 9.07
C GLN A 35 0.13 -5.47 8.83
N TYR A 36 0.20 -5.00 7.58
CA TYR A 36 0.89 -3.75 7.26
C TYR A 36 0.27 -2.56 8.00
N GLN A 37 -1.07 -2.47 8.04
CA GLN A 37 -1.77 -1.41 8.76
C GLN A 37 -1.43 -1.42 10.26
N GLN A 38 -1.40 -2.60 10.88
CA GLN A 38 -1.02 -2.75 12.30
C GLN A 38 0.43 -2.34 12.55
N ASP A 39 1.35 -2.86 11.73
CA ASP A 39 2.78 -2.56 11.88
C ASP A 39 3.05 -1.07 11.67
N TYR A 40 2.39 -0.44 10.69
CA TYR A 40 2.49 0.99 10.43
C TYR A 40 1.95 1.81 11.61
N ALA A 41 0.77 1.46 12.15
CA ALA A 41 0.18 2.14 13.31
C ALA A 41 1.05 2.04 14.58
N ALA A 42 1.77 0.93 14.75
CA ALA A 42 2.72 0.71 15.84
C ALA A 42 4.07 1.43 15.64
N SER A 43 4.40 1.84 14.42
CA SER A 43 5.69 2.46 14.08
C SER A 43 5.71 3.96 14.38
N ARG A 44 6.05 4.32 15.63
CA ARG A 44 6.06 5.72 16.12
C ARG A 44 7.40 6.45 16.05
N SER A 45 8.48 5.77 15.68
CA SER A 45 9.84 6.33 15.63
C SER A 45 10.51 6.07 14.29
N THR A 46 11.52 6.88 13.95
CA THR A 46 12.33 6.71 12.73
C THR A 46 12.97 5.31 12.64
N LYS A 47 13.39 4.74 13.79
CA LYS A 47 13.91 3.36 13.85
C LYS A 47 12.82 2.33 13.54
N ALA A 48 11.62 2.50 14.09
CA ALA A 48 10.49 1.62 13.82
C ALA A 48 10.05 1.69 12.34
N ILE A 49 10.00 2.88 11.76
CA ILE A 49 9.70 3.08 10.34
C ILE A 49 10.77 2.42 9.44
N ARG A 50 12.05 2.50 9.81
CA ARG A 50 13.12 1.79 9.08
C ARG A 50 12.96 0.26 9.16
N ALA A 51 12.60 -0.27 10.32
CA ALA A 51 12.34 -1.70 10.50
C ALA A 51 11.10 -2.16 9.70
N LEU A 52 10.01 -1.38 9.74
CA LEU A 52 8.81 -1.57 8.92
C LEU A 52 9.18 -1.66 7.44
N ARG A 53 9.95 -0.69 6.93
CA ARG A 53 10.37 -0.66 5.53
C ARG A 53 11.16 -1.91 5.15
N LYS A 54 12.08 -2.36 6.01
CA LYS A 54 12.87 -3.58 5.77
C LYS A 54 11.98 -4.83 5.72
N ARG A 55 11.03 -4.96 6.64
CA ARG A 55 10.08 -6.08 6.70
C ARG A 55 9.20 -6.16 5.45
N TRP A 56 8.73 -5.02 4.95
CA TRP A 56 7.79 -4.93 3.84
C TRP A 56 8.45 -4.64 2.48
N GLY A 57 9.79 -4.65 2.41
CA GLY A 57 10.52 -4.42 1.16
C GLY A 57 10.36 -3.01 0.58
N LEU A 58 9.99 -2.02 1.39
CA LEU A 58 9.71 -0.65 0.94
C LEU A 58 10.99 0.17 0.73
N GLN A 59 11.31 0.41 -0.54
CA GLN A 59 12.33 1.36 -0.95
C GLN A 59 11.67 2.56 -1.63
N PHE A 60 11.63 3.70 -0.92
CA PHE A 60 11.32 4.98 -1.54
C PHE A 60 12.62 5.56 -2.10
N ARG A 61 12.58 6.08 -3.33
CA ARG A 61 13.67 6.90 -3.84
C ARG A 61 13.81 8.09 -2.90
N CYS A 62 15.01 8.34 -2.40
CA CYS A 62 15.31 9.66 -1.83
C CYS A 62 15.20 10.64 -3.01
N GLN A 63 14.27 11.60 -2.97
CA GLN A 63 14.42 12.77 -3.80
C GLN A 63 15.73 13.43 -3.36
N ALA A 64 16.66 13.56 -4.32
CA ALA A 64 17.89 14.32 -4.15
C ALA A 64 17.58 15.81 -4.10
#